data_AF-A0A1I4ZEG4-F1
#
_entry.id   AF-A0A1I4ZEG4-F1
#
_cell.length_a   1.000
_cell.length_b   1.000
_cell.length_c   1.000
_cell.angle_alpha   90.00
_cell.angle_beta   90.00
_cell.angle_gamma   90.00
#
_symmetry.space_group_name_H-M   'P 1'
#
loop_
_entity.id
_entity.type
_entity.pdbx_description
1 polymer ?
#
loop_
_entity_poly.entity_id
_entity_poly.type
_entity_poly.pdbx_seq_one_letter_code
_entity_poly.pdbx_strand_id
1 'polypeptide(L)'
;MLFKLFHTVNISNFVVCFRYRFMKYIFFLILLATATISCKKEVVATPNVTSKISQDSMVNNIHEKWKFTVAVSNPSTSSKLNNWENWRNYVNELTIMPNAGLRNLIHKSNALVERSAVLKTDIPEMYNRPETKARFSLLETHIQNLNMQLELEPLNVKEINTLLLNIQKSTNSIINQFNEFEIKSKIPKESGEDQLIQPIDTIKRATLNALPQE
;
A
#
# COMPACT_ATOMS: atom_id res chain seq x y z
N MET A 1 47.26 -57.28 -66.90
CA MET A 1 45.85 -56.83 -66.89
C MET A 1 45.53 -56.43 -65.45
N LEU A 2 45.73 -55.15 -65.09
CA LEU A 2 44.68 -54.21 -64.60
C LEU A 2 44.07 -54.69 -63.26
N PHE A 3 44.25 -54.13 -62.06
CA PHE A 3 44.37 -52.75 -61.54
C PHE A 3 45.09 -52.87 -60.16
N LYS A 4 46.11 -52.11 -59.73
CA LYS A 4 46.32 -50.66 -59.60
C LYS A 4 45.55 -50.03 -58.39
N LEU A 5 46.38 -49.51 -57.47
CA LEU A 5 46.18 -48.41 -56.49
C LEU A 5 45.78 -48.69 -55.01
N PHE A 6 46.82 -48.47 -54.17
CA PHE A 6 46.84 -47.67 -52.93
C PHE A 6 46.41 -48.26 -51.58
N HIS A 7 47.42 -48.87 -50.94
CA HIS A 7 47.95 -48.58 -49.59
C HIS A 7 47.22 -47.53 -48.72
N THR A 8 46.84 -47.98 -47.51
CA THR A 8 46.84 -47.29 -46.20
C THR A 8 46.67 -45.76 -46.18
N VAL A 9 45.53 -45.28 -45.67
CA VAL A 9 45.40 -43.90 -45.19
C VAL A 9 45.27 -43.89 -43.66
N ASN A 10 46.17 -43.12 -43.07
CA ASN A 10 46.52 -42.99 -41.67
C ASN A 10 45.51 -42.11 -40.91
N ILE A 11 44.87 -42.68 -39.88
CA ILE A 11 43.76 -42.10 -39.08
C ILE A 11 44.20 -40.90 -38.21
N SER A 12 45.50 -40.62 -38.09
CA SER A 12 46.05 -39.52 -37.29
C SER A 12 45.75 -38.11 -37.83
N ASN A 13 45.61 -37.92 -39.14
CA ASN A 13 45.52 -36.57 -39.74
C ASN A 13 44.10 -35.97 -39.77
N PHE A 14 43.05 -36.77 -39.54
CA PHE A 14 41.66 -36.29 -39.60
C PHE A 14 41.26 -35.50 -38.34
N VAL A 15 41.76 -35.91 -37.17
CA VAL A 15 41.46 -35.28 -35.87
C VAL A 15 42.14 -33.91 -35.72
N VAL A 16 43.34 -33.75 -36.28
CA VAL A 16 44.12 -32.49 -36.18
C VAL A 16 43.50 -31.38 -37.04
N CYS A 17 42.98 -31.72 -38.22
CA CYS A 17 42.41 -30.74 -39.14
C CYS A 17 41.07 -30.17 -38.63
N PHE A 18 40.24 -31.01 -37.98
CA PHE A 18 38.99 -30.57 -37.34
C PHE A 18 39.26 -29.64 -36.15
N ARG A 19 40.30 -29.94 -35.35
CA ARG A 19 40.70 -29.15 -34.17
C ARG A 19 41.24 -27.76 -34.54
N TYR A 20 41.94 -27.64 -35.67
CA TYR A 20 42.52 -26.36 -36.13
C TYR A 20 41.48 -25.41 -36.78
N ARG A 21 40.42 -25.96 -37.40
CA ARG A 21 39.30 -25.15 -37.94
C ARG A 21 38.40 -24.61 -36.82
N PHE A 22 38.18 -25.40 -35.77
CA PHE A 22 37.38 -25.03 -34.59
C PHE A 22 38.07 -23.95 -33.74
N MET A 23 39.39 -24.04 -33.56
CA MET A 23 40.20 -23.02 -32.84
C MET A 23 40.17 -21.64 -33.51
N LYS A 24 40.16 -21.57 -34.86
CA LYS A 24 40.03 -20.30 -35.58
C LYS A 24 38.64 -19.66 -35.40
N TYR A 25 37.59 -20.48 -35.30
CA TYR A 25 36.21 -20.01 -35.08
C TYR A 25 36.00 -19.50 -33.65
N ILE A 26 36.59 -20.18 -32.66
CA ILE A 26 36.61 -19.73 -31.26
C ILE A 26 37.37 -18.40 -31.12
N PHE A 27 38.52 -18.26 -31.78
CA PHE A 27 39.28 -17.00 -31.74
C PHE A 27 38.50 -15.83 -32.37
N PHE A 28 37.77 -16.08 -33.47
CA PHE A 28 36.89 -15.08 -34.10
C PHE A 28 35.69 -14.70 -33.22
N LEU A 29 35.12 -15.65 -32.48
CA LEU A 29 34.02 -15.40 -31.53
C LEU A 29 34.48 -14.61 -30.28
N ILE A 30 35.70 -14.86 -29.78
CA ILE A 30 36.28 -14.10 -28.66
C ILE A 30 36.58 -12.65 -29.07
N LEU A 31 37.10 -12.44 -30.29
CA LEU A 31 37.37 -11.11 -30.83
C LEU A 31 36.08 -10.28 -30.99
N LEU A 32 34.97 -10.92 -31.38
CA LEU A 32 33.66 -10.28 -31.50
C LEU A 32 33.03 -9.95 -30.13
N ALA A 33 33.27 -10.78 -29.12
CA ALA A 33 32.76 -10.55 -27.75
C ALA A 33 33.45 -9.37 -27.04
N THR A 34 34.71 -9.05 -27.38
CA THR A 34 35.40 -7.89 -26.78
C THR A 34 34.97 -6.55 -27.37
N ALA A 35 34.24 -6.53 -28.50
CA ALA A 35 33.79 -5.31 -29.16
C ALA A 35 32.52 -4.69 -28.53
N THR A 36 31.85 -5.38 -27.59
CA THR A 36 30.63 -4.88 -26.93
C THR A 36 30.87 -4.26 -25.56
N ILE A 37 32.13 -4.09 -25.12
CA ILE A 37 32.47 -3.35 -23.90
C ILE A 37 32.91 -1.94 -24.29
N SER A 38 31.96 -1.12 -24.72
CA SER A 38 32.19 0.30 -24.98
C SER A 38 31.20 1.16 -24.21
N CYS A 39 31.75 2.22 -23.61
CA CYS A 39 31.09 3.30 -22.87
C CYS A 39 30.64 3.02 -21.42
N LYS A 40 31.62 2.94 -20.51
CA LYS A 40 31.42 3.53 -19.18
C LYS A 40 31.47 5.05 -19.34
N LYS A 41 30.32 5.68 -19.58
CA LYS A 41 30.16 7.10 -19.31
C LYS A 41 30.15 7.21 -17.79
N GLU A 42 31.24 7.70 -17.21
CA GLU A 42 31.20 8.21 -15.84
C GLU A 42 30.19 9.34 -15.82
N VAL A 43 28.96 9.02 -15.43
CA VAL A 43 28.02 10.02 -14.95
C VAL A 43 28.60 10.44 -13.62
N VAL A 44 29.46 11.46 -13.66
CA VAL A 44 29.68 12.32 -12.50
C VAL A 44 28.30 12.85 -12.18
N ALA A 45 27.63 12.20 -11.23
CA ALA A 45 26.39 12.69 -10.66
C ALA A 45 26.74 13.96 -9.90
N THR A 46 26.80 15.08 -10.62
CA THR A 46 26.53 16.37 -10.00
C THR A 46 25.16 16.21 -9.34
N PRO A 47 25.07 16.23 -8.00
CA PRO A 47 23.77 16.14 -7.35
C PRO A 47 22.95 17.31 -7.86
N ASN A 48 21.86 17.03 -8.57
CA ASN A 48 20.99 18.03 -9.19
C ASN A 48 20.39 18.89 -8.07
N VAL A 49 21.07 19.97 -7.70
CA VAL A 49 20.66 20.89 -6.63
C VAL A 49 19.23 21.38 -6.86
N THR A 50 18.86 21.61 -8.13
CA THR A 50 17.51 21.99 -8.55
C THR A 50 16.44 20.93 -8.24
N SER A 51 16.76 19.64 -8.38
CA SER A 51 15.81 18.55 -8.06
C SER A 51 15.57 18.43 -6.56
N LYS A 52 16.63 18.60 -5.74
CA LYS A 52 16.55 18.56 -4.29
C LYS A 52 15.75 19.73 -3.73
N ILE A 53 16.01 20.95 -4.23
CA ILE A 53 15.25 22.16 -3.83
C ILE A 53 13.75 22.01 -4.15
N SER A 54 13.41 21.43 -5.30
CA SER A 54 12.01 21.17 -5.68
C SER A 54 11.34 20.19 -4.72
N GLN A 55 12.05 19.12 -4.36
CA GLN A 55 11.56 18.08 -3.44
C GLN A 55 11.38 18.61 -2.01
N ASP A 56 12.31 19.42 -1.51
CA ASP A 56 12.21 20.04 -0.17
C ASP A 56 10.99 20.97 -0.08
N SER A 57 10.71 21.75 -1.13
CA SER A 57 9.50 22.59 -1.21
C SER A 57 8.21 21.76 -1.18
N MET A 58 8.18 20.62 -1.90
CA MET A 58 7.04 19.70 -1.89
C MET A 58 6.82 19.07 -0.51
N VAL A 59 7.89 18.63 0.15
CA VAL A 59 7.85 18.07 1.51
C VAL A 59 7.33 19.11 2.51
N ASN A 60 7.79 20.35 2.42
CA ASN A 60 7.33 21.44 3.28
C ASN A 60 5.83 21.72 3.09
N ASN A 61 5.33 21.69 1.84
CA ASN A 61 3.90 21.85 1.58
C ASN A 61 3.05 20.78 2.27
N ILE A 62 3.49 19.52 2.20
CA ILE A 62 2.80 18.39 2.84
C ILE A 62 2.85 18.54 4.36
N HIS A 63 4.02 18.86 4.90
CA HIS A 63 4.24 19.09 6.33
C HIS A 63 3.31 20.18 6.87
N GLU A 64 3.21 21.33 6.21
CA GLU A 64 2.32 22.43 6.62
C GLU A 64 0.83 22.07 6.61
N LYS A 65 0.45 21.08 5.80
CA LYS A 65 -0.92 20.58 5.69
C LYS A 65 -1.24 19.43 6.63
N TRP A 66 -0.25 18.90 7.35
CA TRP A 66 -0.43 17.89 8.39
C TRP A 66 -1.07 18.50 9.65
N LYS A 67 -2.34 18.85 9.56
CA LYS A 67 -3.11 19.54 10.61
C LYS A 67 -4.37 18.76 10.94
N PHE A 68 -4.19 17.60 11.57
CA PHE A 68 -5.30 16.76 12.01
C PHE A 68 -5.84 17.23 13.35
N THR A 69 -7.17 17.28 13.45
CA THR A 69 -7.87 17.61 14.69
C THR A 69 -8.96 16.59 14.94
N VAL A 70 -8.92 15.96 16.11
CA VAL A 70 -9.92 14.95 16.51
C VAL A 70 -10.74 15.52 17.66
N ALA A 71 -11.99 15.88 17.38
CA ALA A 71 -12.92 16.39 18.38
C ALA A 71 -14.14 15.47 18.47
N VAL A 72 -14.48 15.06 19.70
CA VAL A 72 -15.64 14.21 19.99
C VAL A 72 -16.63 15.02 20.81
N SER A 73 -17.77 15.38 20.21
CA SER A 73 -18.77 16.24 20.85
C SER A 73 -19.65 15.52 21.87
N ASN A 74 -19.90 14.22 21.69
CA ASN A 74 -20.74 13.44 22.60
C ASN A 74 -19.90 12.93 23.79
N PRO A 75 -20.28 13.25 25.05
CA PRO A 75 -19.51 12.86 26.22
C PRO A 75 -19.50 11.34 26.47
N SER A 76 -20.56 10.61 26.10
CA SER A 76 -20.61 9.14 26.20
C SER A 76 -19.62 8.51 25.24
N THR A 77 -19.63 8.95 23.97
CA THR A 77 -18.66 8.50 22.97
C THR A 77 -17.23 8.86 23.38
N SER A 78 -17.01 10.09 23.86
CA SER A 78 -15.70 10.56 24.31
C SER A 78 -15.15 9.69 25.43
N SER A 79 -15.95 9.38 26.46
CA SER A 79 -15.54 8.49 27.55
C SER A 79 -15.15 7.10 27.04
N LYS A 80 -15.93 6.50 26.14
CA LYS A 80 -15.67 5.17 25.57
C LYS A 80 -14.40 5.16 24.70
N LEU A 81 -14.23 6.16 23.85
CA LEU A 81 -13.03 6.33 23.03
C LEU A 81 -11.78 6.60 23.87
N ASN A 82 -11.91 7.35 24.97
CA ASN A 82 -10.81 7.59 25.90
C ASN A 82 -10.41 6.34 26.68
N ASN A 83 -11.27 5.35 26.83
CA ASN A 83 -10.92 4.06 27.43
C ASN A 83 -10.31 3.08 26.42
N TRP A 84 -10.62 3.24 25.14
CA TRP A 84 -10.08 2.38 24.07
C TRP A 84 -8.63 2.76 23.71
N GLU A 85 -7.68 1.94 24.15
CA GLU A 85 -6.24 2.21 23.99
C GLU A 85 -5.80 2.35 22.53
N ASN A 86 -6.24 1.44 21.66
CA ASN A 86 -5.84 1.47 20.25
C ASN A 86 -6.33 2.73 19.53
N TRP A 87 -7.50 3.25 19.92
CA TRP A 87 -7.99 4.55 19.44
C TRP A 87 -7.11 5.70 19.90
N ARG A 88 -6.77 5.77 21.20
CA ARG A 88 -5.85 6.80 21.70
C ARG A 88 -4.51 6.75 21.00
N ASN A 89 -3.96 5.56 20.82
CA ASN A 89 -2.68 5.36 20.14
C ASN A 89 -2.71 5.86 18.70
N TYR A 90 -3.76 5.55 17.95
CA TYR A 90 -3.97 6.08 16.61
C TYR A 90 -4.12 7.61 16.59
N VAL A 91 -4.97 8.17 17.46
CA VAL A 91 -5.21 9.63 17.51
C VAL A 91 -3.94 10.39 17.88
N ASN A 92 -3.17 9.88 18.85
CA ASN A 92 -1.89 10.47 19.24
C ASN A 92 -0.90 10.43 18.07
N GLU A 93 -0.81 9.31 17.35
CA GLU A 93 0.03 9.22 16.16
C GLU A 93 -0.44 10.22 15.10
N LEU A 94 -1.72 10.27 14.78
CA LEU A 94 -2.27 11.11 13.72
C LEU A 94 -2.05 12.61 13.99
N THR A 95 -2.30 13.05 15.21
CA THR A 95 -2.34 14.47 15.59
C THR A 95 -0.95 15.08 15.82
N ILE A 96 0.04 14.27 16.19
CA ILE A 96 1.43 14.74 16.33
C ILE A 96 1.99 14.97 14.93
N MET A 97 2.33 16.21 14.62
CA MET A 97 2.96 16.58 13.37
C MET A 97 4.41 16.04 13.31
N PRO A 98 4.81 15.31 12.24
CA PRO A 98 6.20 14.89 12.08
C PRO A 98 7.09 16.09 11.74
N ASN A 99 8.39 16.01 12.08
CA ASN A 99 9.37 17.01 11.65
C ASN A 99 9.46 17.09 10.12
N ALA A 100 9.64 18.30 9.58
CA ALA A 100 9.82 18.53 8.15
C ALA A 100 10.95 17.65 7.59
N GLY A 101 10.58 16.72 6.71
CA GLY A 101 11.50 15.77 6.10
C GLY A 101 10.76 14.56 5.54
N LEU A 102 11.04 14.19 4.28
CA LEU A 102 10.35 13.09 3.60
C LEU A 102 10.42 11.78 4.40
N ARG A 103 11.59 11.45 4.94
CA ARG A 103 11.77 10.23 5.73
C ARG A 103 10.93 10.23 7.01
N ASN A 104 10.76 11.38 7.66
CA ASN A 104 9.91 11.49 8.84
C ASN A 104 8.42 11.33 8.47
N LEU A 105 7.99 11.88 7.33
CA LEU A 105 6.63 11.69 6.80
C LEU A 105 6.37 10.21 6.47
N ILE A 106 7.32 9.52 5.84
CA ILE A 106 7.22 8.07 5.54
C ILE A 106 7.20 7.23 6.82
N HIS A 107 8.06 7.53 7.80
CA HIS A 107 8.01 6.84 9.09
C HIS A 107 6.66 7.04 9.79
N LYS A 108 6.11 8.25 9.70
CA LYS A 108 4.81 8.60 10.25
C LYS A 108 3.67 7.83 9.58
N SER A 109 3.66 7.76 8.24
CA SER A 109 2.64 7.03 7.50
C SER A 109 2.71 5.53 7.75
N ASN A 110 3.90 4.95 7.87
CA ASN A 110 4.08 3.54 8.24
C ASN A 110 3.51 3.24 9.63
N ALA A 111 3.80 4.07 10.62
CA ALA A 111 3.21 3.93 11.96
C ALA A 111 1.68 4.00 11.91
N LEU A 112 1.11 4.92 11.12
CA LEU A 112 -0.34 5.01 10.93
C LEU A 112 -0.94 3.77 10.25
N VAL A 113 -0.25 3.17 9.27
CA VAL A 113 -0.68 1.91 8.65
C VAL A 113 -0.84 0.83 9.72
N GLU A 114 0.17 0.63 10.57
CA GLU A 114 0.12 -0.35 11.66
C GLU A 114 -1.03 -0.06 12.64
N ARG A 115 -1.17 1.18 13.10
CA ARG A 115 -2.26 1.55 14.02
C ARG A 115 -3.65 1.36 13.41
N SER A 116 -3.82 1.68 12.13
CA SER A 116 -5.11 1.54 11.43
C SER A 116 -5.51 0.08 11.22
N ALA A 117 -4.55 -0.81 10.94
CA ALA A 117 -4.78 -2.24 10.84
C ALA A 117 -5.23 -2.84 12.18
N VAL A 118 -4.60 -2.42 13.29
CA VAL A 118 -5.02 -2.80 14.65
C VAL A 118 -6.42 -2.28 14.94
N LEU A 119 -6.71 -1.01 14.66
CA LEU A 119 -8.04 -0.44 14.89
C LEU A 119 -9.18 -1.17 14.20
N LYS A 120 -8.97 -1.62 12.95
CA LYS A 120 -9.98 -2.37 12.20
C LYS A 120 -10.30 -3.73 12.84
N THR A 121 -9.35 -4.33 13.54
CA THR A 121 -9.48 -5.69 14.09
C THR A 121 -9.89 -5.69 15.57
N ASP A 122 -9.56 -4.64 16.32
CA ASP A 122 -9.87 -4.46 17.74
C ASP A 122 -11.04 -3.50 17.99
N ILE A 123 -12.14 -3.63 17.25
CA ILE A 123 -13.30 -2.75 17.44
C ILE A 123 -14.09 -3.23 18.68
N PRO A 124 -14.38 -2.35 19.67
CA PRO A 124 -15.20 -2.70 20.83
C PRO A 124 -16.55 -3.29 20.40
N GLU A 125 -17.00 -4.35 21.08
CA GLU A 125 -18.21 -5.12 20.70
C GLU A 125 -19.44 -4.24 20.47
N MET A 126 -19.65 -3.25 21.34
CA MET A 126 -20.76 -2.29 21.23
C MET A 126 -20.80 -1.49 19.92
N TYR A 127 -19.64 -1.33 19.28
CA TYR A 127 -19.47 -0.62 18.02
C TYR A 127 -19.12 -1.55 16.85
N ASN A 128 -18.99 -2.85 17.10
CA ASN A 128 -18.55 -3.85 16.13
C ASN A 128 -19.67 -4.26 15.17
N ARG A 129 -20.10 -3.30 14.34
CA ARG A 129 -21.17 -3.44 13.33
C ARG A 129 -20.63 -3.31 11.91
N PRO A 130 -21.32 -3.85 10.89
CA PRO A 130 -20.88 -3.74 9.50
C PRO A 130 -20.60 -2.30 9.06
N GLU A 131 -21.41 -1.33 9.50
CA GLU A 131 -21.24 0.08 9.09
C GLU A 131 -19.96 0.69 9.69
N THR A 132 -19.57 0.25 10.89
CA THR A 132 -18.31 0.65 11.53
C THR A 132 -17.12 0.03 10.82
N LYS A 133 -17.16 -1.28 10.56
CA LYS A 133 -16.09 -2.01 9.87
C LYS A 133 -15.78 -1.40 8.51
N ALA A 134 -16.81 -1.09 7.73
CA ALA A 134 -16.64 -0.44 6.42
C ALA A 134 -15.90 0.91 6.53
N ARG A 135 -16.18 1.71 7.57
CA ARG A 135 -15.49 2.99 7.79
C ARG A 135 -14.04 2.83 8.20
N PHE A 136 -13.71 1.83 9.04
CA PHE A 136 -12.32 1.52 9.36
C PHE A 136 -11.54 1.02 8.14
N SER A 137 -12.14 0.16 7.31
CA SER A 137 -11.51 -0.27 6.05
C SER A 137 -11.26 0.90 5.09
N LEU A 138 -12.19 1.87 5.02
CA LEU A 138 -12.01 3.07 4.21
C LEU A 138 -10.88 3.96 4.77
N LEU A 139 -10.83 4.13 6.09
CA LEU A 139 -9.74 4.86 6.75
C LEU A 139 -8.37 4.23 6.47
N GLU A 140 -8.25 2.92 6.69
CA GLU A 140 -7.03 2.15 6.41
C GLU A 140 -6.60 2.30 4.95
N THR A 141 -7.54 2.19 4.01
CA THR A 141 -7.25 2.40 2.57
C THR A 141 -6.65 3.78 2.31
N HIS A 142 -7.21 4.84 2.90
CA HIS A 142 -6.65 6.19 2.73
C HIS A 142 -5.25 6.33 3.32
N ILE A 143 -4.98 5.70 4.45
CA ILE A 143 -3.66 5.72 5.11
C ILE A 143 -2.63 4.92 4.28
N GLN A 144 -3.00 3.75 3.78
CA GLN A 144 -2.14 2.95 2.90
C GLN A 144 -1.82 3.69 1.60
N ASN A 145 -2.82 4.34 1.00
CA ASN A 145 -2.61 5.17 -0.18
C ASN A 145 -1.69 6.36 0.13
N LEU A 146 -1.82 7.00 1.29
CA LEU A 146 -0.91 8.07 1.72
C LEU A 146 0.52 7.55 1.82
N ASN A 147 0.72 6.40 2.46
CA ASN A 147 2.03 5.78 2.59
C ASN A 147 2.65 5.51 1.23
N MET A 148 1.90 4.87 0.33
CA MET A 148 2.34 4.60 -1.04
C MET A 148 2.72 5.89 -1.78
N GLN A 149 1.89 6.95 -1.71
CA GLN A 149 2.17 8.21 -2.41
C GLN A 149 3.40 8.94 -1.87
N LEU A 150 3.71 8.82 -0.58
CA LEU A 150 4.91 9.40 0.03
C LEU A 150 6.20 8.69 -0.38
N GLU A 151 6.11 7.43 -0.83
CA GLU A 151 7.26 6.66 -1.31
C GLU A 151 7.56 6.87 -2.81
N LEU A 152 6.68 7.55 -3.55
CA LEU A 152 6.88 7.81 -4.98
C LEU A 152 7.88 8.94 -5.23
N GLU A 153 8.70 8.77 -6.28
CA GLU A 153 9.57 9.81 -6.82
C GLU A 153 9.23 10.04 -8.31
N PRO A 154 8.75 11.25 -8.71
CA PRO A 154 8.50 12.45 -7.90
C PRO A 154 7.21 12.38 -7.07
N LEU A 155 7.14 13.18 -6.00
CA LEU A 155 5.97 13.27 -5.11
C LEU A 155 4.75 13.87 -5.82
N ASN A 156 3.58 13.26 -5.63
CA ASN A 156 2.31 13.83 -6.05
C ASN A 156 1.66 14.63 -4.91
N VAL A 157 2.11 15.88 -4.73
CA VAL A 157 1.63 16.78 -3.66
C VAL A 157 0.11 16.99 -3.71
N LYS A 158 -0.49 17.03 -4.90
CA LYS A 158 -1.95 17.19 -5.05
C LYS A 158 -2.69 16.01 -4.44
N GLU A 159 -2.29 14.79 -4.79
CA GLU A 159 -2.94 13.57 -4.30
C GLU A 159 -2.70 13.36 -2.81
N ILE A 160 -1.48 13.59 -2.34
CA ILE A 160 -1.14 13.53 -0.90
C ILE A 160 -2.05 14.46 -0.10
N ASN A 161 -2.23 15.70 -0.55
CA ASN A 161 -3.10 16.66 0.11
C ASN A 161 -4.58 16.21 0.13
N THR A 162 -5.06 15.58 -0.94
CA THR A 162 -6.39 14.97 -0.99
C THR A 162 -6.52 13.84 0.03
N LEU A 163 -5.49 13.00 0.16
CA LEU A 163 -5.47 11.88 1.11
C LEU A 163 -5.47 12.37 2.56
N LEU A 164 -4.73 13.42 2.90
CA LEU A 164 -4.78 14.04 4.24
C LEU A 164 -6.21 14.49 4.59
N LEU A 165 -6.91 15.14 3.66
CA LEU A 165 -8.31 15.55 3.85
C LEU A 165 -9.25 14.35 4.00
N ASN A 166 -9.03 13.29 3.22
CA ASN A 166 -9.84 12.08 3.28
C ASN A 166 -9.65 11.32 4.60
N ILE A 167 -8.43 11.25 5.12
CA ILE A 167 -8.14 10.66 6.45
C ILE A 167 -8.89 11.44 7.55
N GLN A 168 -8.86 12.77 7.50
CA GLN A 168 -9.61 13.61 8.44
C GLN A 168 -11.12 13.34 8.34
N LYS A 169 -11.68 13.28 7.12
CA LYS A 169 -13.10 12.97 6.89
C LYS A 169 -13.48 11.59 7.39
N SER A 170 -12.67 10.57 7.12
CA SER A 170 -12.93 9.19 7.55
C SER A 170 -12.85 9.05 9.07
N THR A 171 -11.88 9.71 9.71
CA THR A 171 -11.79 9.78 11.18
C THR A 171 -13.06 10.41 11.78
N ASN A 172 -13.52 11.54 11.23
CA ASN A 172 -14.76 12.18 11.65
C ASN A 172 -15.99 11.30 11.39
N SER A 173 -16.03 10.58 10.27
CA SER A 173 -17.13 9.68 9.92
C SER A 173 -17.29 8.54 10.92
N ILE A 174 -16.17 7.99 11.43
CA ILE A 174 -16.17 6.97 12.48
C ILE A 174 -16.75 7.54 13.78
N ILE A 175 -16.28 8.71 14.21
CA ILE A 175 -16.77 9.37 15.44
C ILE A 175 -18.27 9.66 15.33
N ASN A 176 -18.71 10.17 14.18
CA ASN A 176 -20.12 10.43 13.92
C ASN A 176 -20.95 9.14 13.99
N GLN A 177 -20.44 8.03 13.44
CA GLN A 177 -21.12 6.74 13.53
C GLN A 177 -21.27 6.26 14.97
N PHE A 178 -20.28 6.50 15.84
CA PHE A 178 -20.38 6.18 17.26
C PHE A 178 -21.37 7.08 17.98
N ASN A 179 -21.36 8.39 17.68
CA ASN A 179 -22.35 9.32 18.22
C ASN A 179 -23.78 8.90 17.85
N GLU A 180 -24.00 8.47 16.61
CA GLU A 180 -25.28 7.93 16.15
C GLU A 180 -25.71 6.69 16.95
N PHE A 181 -24.79 5.78 17.25
CA PHE A 181 -25.11 4.62 18.09
C PHE A 181 -25.52 5.05 19.50
N GLU A 182 -24.82 6.00 20.11
CA GLU A 182 -25.16 6.52 21.44
C GLU A 182 -26.50 7.25 21.47
N ILE A 183 -26.87 7.95 20.39
CA ILE A 183 -28.17 8.61 20.25
C ILE A 183 -29.26 7.55 20.11
N LYS A 184 -29.09 6.61 19.18
CA LYS A 184 -30.08 5.55 18.91
C LYS A 184 -30.29 4.61 20.09
N SER A 185 -29.26 4.34 20.90
CA SER A 185 -29.41 3.49 22.09
C SER A 185 -30.27 4.12 23.19
N LYS A 186 -30.51 5.43 23.13
CA LYS A 186 -31.34 6.16 24.11
C LYS A 186 -32.79 6.31 23.66
N ILE A 187 -33.12 5.93 22.43
CA ILE A 187 -34.48 6.00 21.92
C ILE A 187 -35.26 4.80 22.50
N PRO A 188 -36.31 5.02 23.30
CA PRO A 188 -37.13 3.94 23.81
C PRO A 188 -37.92 3.31 22.66
N LYS A 189 -38.10 1.99 22.70
CA LYS A 189 -38.96 1.28 21.76
C LYS A 189 -40.43 1.49 22.09
N GLU A 190 -41.26 1.58 21.07
CA GLU A 190 -42.71 1.71 21.25
C GLU A 190 -43.37 0.34 21.49
N SER A 191 -44.50 0.36 22.21
CA SER A 191 -45.28 -0.86 22.46
C SER A 191 -45.75 -1.48 21.14
N GLY A 192 -45.34 -2.73 20.86
CA GLY A 192 -45.68 -3.44 19.63
C GLY A 192 -44.63 -3.35 18.51
N GLU A 193 -43.60 -2.51 18.64
CA GLU A 193 -42.52 -2.39 17.65
C GLU A 193 -41.78 -3.71 17.41
N ASP A 194 -41.48 -4.45 18.48
CA ASP A 194 -40.80 -5.75 18.40
C ASP A 194 -41.62 -6.80 17.63
N GLN A 195 -42.95 -6.70 17.64
CA GLN A 195 -43.84 -7.60 16.90
C GLN A 195 -43.83 -7.32 15.39
N LEU A 196 -43.50 -6.09 14.98
CA LEU A 196 -43.41 -5.69 13.57
C LEU A 196 -42.04 -6.00 12.96
N ILE A 197 -40.98 -6.07 13.76
CA ILE A 197 -39.62 -6.35 13.28
C ILE A 197 -39.43 -7.84 12.93
N GLN A 198 -40.03 -8.77 13.69
CA GLN A 198 -39.86 -10.21 13.46
C GLN A 198 -40.32 -10.72 12.07
N PRO A 199 -41.48 -10.27 11.52
CA PRO A 199 -41.92 -10.68 10.19
C PRO A 199 -40.97 -10.23 9.08
N ILE A 200 -40.40 -9.02 9.19
CA ILE A 200 -39.49 -8.45 8.19
C ILE A 200 -38.21 -9.29 8.09
N ASP A 201 -37.63 -9.67 9.22
CA ASP A 201 -36.41 -10.47 9.25
C ASP A 201 -36.66 -11.90 8.76
N THR A 202 -37.85 -12.45 9.04
CA THR A 202 -38.27 -13.77 8.55
C THR A 202 -38.38 -13.78 7.02
N ILE A 203 -39.01 -12.75 6.43
CA ILE A 203 -39.13 -12.60 4.97
C ILE A 203 -37.74 -12.42 4.34
N LYS A 204 -36.90 -11.53 4.88
CA LYS A 204 -35.53 -11.32 4.37
C LYS A 204 -34.72 -12.61 4.39
N ARG A 205 -34.79 -13.39 5.47
CA ARG A 205 -34.09 -14.67 5.60
C ARG A 205 -34.64 -15.72 4.62
N ALA A 206 -35.96 -15.79 4.45
CA ALA A 206 -36.59 -16.71 3.49
C ALA A 206 -36.19 -16.39 2.05
N THR A 207 -36.15 -15.11 1.67
CA THR A 207 -35.71 -14.69 0.32
C THR A 207 -34.23 -14.97 0.08
N LEU A 208 -33.37 -14.80 1.09
CA LEU A 208 -31.94 -15.12 0.98
C LEU A 208 -31.71 -16.62 0.74
N ASN A 209 -32.49 -17.49 1.38
CA ASN A 209 -32.43 -18.94 1.23
C ASN A 209 -33.02 -19.46 -0.09
N ALA A 210 -33.81 -18.63 -0.79
CA ALA A 210 -34.45 -19.00 -2.05
C ALA A 210 -33.60 -18.67 -3.29
N LEU A 211 -32.44 -18.02 -3.12
CA LEU A 211 -31.50 -17.75 -4.22
C LEU A 211 -30.75 -19.05 -4.58
N PRO A 212 -30.66 -19.41 -5.88
CA PRO A 212 -29.87 -20.56 -6.31
C PRO A 212 -28.43 -20.41 -5.84
N GLN A 213 -27.88 -21.46 -5.22
CA GLN A 213 -26.47 -21.54 -4.89
C GLN A 213 -25.71 -21.87 -6.19
N GLU A 214 -24.85 -20.96 -6.66
CA GLU A 214 -23.91 -21.21 -7.77
C GLU A 214 -22.72 -22.07 -7.32
#